data_AF-A0A2E5PEL5-F1
#
_entry.id   AF-A0A2E5PEL5-F1
#
_cell.length_a   1.000
_cell.length_b   1.000
_cell.length_c   1.000
_cell.angle_alpha   90.00
_cell.angle_beta   90.00
_cell.angle_gamma   90.00
#
_symmetry.space_group_name_H-M   'P 1'
#
loop_
_entity.id
_entity.type
_entity.pdbx_description
1 polymer ?
#
loop_
_entity_poly.entity_id
_entity_poly.type
_entity_poly.pdbx_seq_one_letter_code
_entity_poly.pdbx_strand_id
1 'polypeptide(L)'
;EECDRLVALSEVLGYHGDAPVSLPRRVRHNDNFNWVVDDSFDGVIWNRCKKFFAPSNYTSFKPLGLNARFRFYRYGVGDYFAPHADGAWTGSRVVDSELVRDAYGDRLSEMTFLIFLSDRYEGGRTLFQTFDGELAAVATPKGAVLCFPHGKHPQHCLHAGEEIASGIKYIVRTDVLFG
;
A
#
# COMPACT_ATOMS: atom_id res chain seq x y z
N GLU A 1 -6.27 -12.44 13.63
CA GLU A 1 -5.00 -12.89 14.25
C GLU A 1 -3.76 -12.25 13.59
N GLU A 2 -3.38 -12.59 12.36
CA GLU A 2 -2.18 -11.99 11.71
C GLU A 2 -2.24 -10.46 11.65
N CYS A 3 -3.39 -9.89 11.24
CA CYS A 3 -3.59 -8.45 11.24
C CYS A 3 -3.43 -7.83 12.63
N ASP A 4 -3.97 -8.47 13.67
CA ASP A 4 -3.90 -7.97 15.05
C ASP A 4 -2.45 -7.95 15.57
N ARG A 5 -1.68 -9.00 15.24
CA ARG A 5 -0.25 -9.07 15.59
C ARG A 5 0.55 -7.99 14.86
N LEU A 6 0.24 -7.72 13.59
CA LEU A 6 0.88 -6.65 12.83
C LEU A 6 0.56 -5.27 13.39
N VAL A 7 -0.69 -5.02 13.82
CA VAL A 7 -1.07 -3.78 14.50
C VAL A 7 -0.37 -3.65 15.85
N ALA A 8 -0.28 -4.72 16.63
CA ALA A 8 0.42 -4.68 17.91
C ALA A 8 1.92 -4.40 17.73
N LEU A 9 2.56 -5.06 16.75
CA LEU A 9 3.96 -4.82 16.40
C LEU A 9 4.18 -3.38 15.94
N SER A 10 3.31 -2.85 15.08
CA SER A 10 3.44 -1.50 14.57
C SER A 10 3.32 -0.43 15.65
N GLU A 11 2.43 -0.63 16.64
CA GLU A 11 2.33 0.25 17.80
C GLU A 11 3.58 0.21 18.68
N VAL A 12 4.23 -0.96 18.82
CA VAL A 12 5.51 -1.09 19.57
C VAL A 12 6.68 -0.43 18.84
N LEU A 13 6.79 -0.65 17.52
CA LEU A 13 7.82 0.01 16.71
C LEU A 13 7.63 1.53 16.66
N GLY A 14 6.41 1.99 16.91
CA GLY A 14 6.05 3.38 16.92
C GLY A 14 5.78 3.91 15.53
N TYR A 15 4.90 4.90 15.48
CA TYR A 15 4.64 5.67 14.27
C TYR A 15 5.26 7.05 14.43
N HIS A 16 5.87 7.55 13.37
CA HIS A 16 6.35 8.92 13.31
C HIS A 16 5.31 9.78 12.60
N GLY A 17 5.06 10.99 13.09
CA GLY A 17 4.30 11.99 12.34
C GLY A 17 5.02 12.21 11.00
N ASP A 18 4.32 12.03 9.88
CA ASP A 18 4.94 12.03 8.55
C ASP A 18 5.52 13.41 8.23
N ALA A 19 6.83 13.56 8.45
CA ALA A 19 7.65 14.69 8.02
C ALA A 19 9.10 14.22 7.88
N PRO A 20 9.80 14.39 6.73
CA PRO A 20 9.38 14.45 5.32
C PRO A 20 10.26 13.57 4.41
N VAL A 21 9.70 12.92 3.37
CA VAL A 21 10.47 12.64 2.12
C VAL A 21 9.67 12.80 0.81
N SER A 22 8.33 12.95 0.81
CA SER A 22 7.64 13.23 -0.47
C SER A 22 6.39 14.11 -0.44
N LEU A 23 5.63 14.21 0.67
CA LEU A 23 4.44 15.06 0.71
C LEU A 23 4.28 15.77 2.07
N PRO A 24 3.96 17.08 2.09
CA PRO A 24 3.69 17.79 3.33
C PRO A 24 2.37 17.31 3.98
N ARG A 25 2.27 17.41 5.32
CA ARG A 25 1.12 16.95 6.12
C ARG A 25 -0.25 17.44 5.61
N ARG A 26 -0.31 18.61 4.97
CA ARG A 26 -1.52 19.16 4.31
C ARG A 26 -2.11 18.25 3.21
N VAL A 27 -1.30 17.37 2.62
CA VAL A 27 -1.70 16.41 1.58
C VAL A 27 -2.00 15.05 2.21
N ARG A 28 -1.29 14.72 3.28
CA ARG A 28 -1.28 13.40 3.88
C ARG A 28 -1.39 13.51 5.39
N HIS A 29 -2.60 13.28 5.90
CA HIS A 29 -2.91 13.30 7.31
C HIS A 29 -2.91 11.86 7.81
N ASN A 30 -1.73 11.28 8.03
CA ASN A 30 -1.57 10.00 8.73
C ASN A 30 -0.16 9.87 9.29
N ASP A 31 0.00 8.99 10.27
CA ASP A 31 1.34 8.61 10.74
C ASP A 31 1.86 7.43 9.92
N ASN A 32 3.19 7.28 9.82
CA ASN A 32 3.79 6.12 9.16
C ASN A 32 5.08 5.62 9.81
N PHE A 33 5.41 4.37 9.48
CA PHE A 33 6.79 3.89 9.45
C PHE A 33 6.98 2.95 8.25
N ASN A 34 8.23 2.74 7.86
CA ASN A 34 8.60 1.84 6.77
C ASN A 34 9.37 0.66 7.34
N TRP A 35 9.01 -0.55 6.93
CA TRP A 35 9.75 -1.78 7.23
C TRP A 35 10.14 -2.45 5.93
N VAL A 36 11.44 -2.68 5.72
CA VAL A 36 11.93 -3.51 4.63
C VAL A 36 12.01 -4.94 5.14
N VAL A 37 11.12 -5.80 4.65
CA VAL A 37 10.93 -7.17 5.14
C VAL A 37 11.80 -8.16 4.37
N ASP A 38 12.11 -9.30 4.99
CA ASP A 38 12.79 -10.40 4.33
C ASP A 38 11.81 -11.32 3.56
N ASP A 39 12.38 -12.21 2.74
CA ASP A 39 11.64 -13.13 1.87
C ASP A 39 10.67 -14.07 2.61
N SER A 40 10.93 -14.38 3.88
CA SER A 40 10.03 -15.21 4.67
C SER A 40 8.73 -14.51 5.03
N PHE A 41 8.72 -13.17 5.00
CA PHE A 41 7.53 -12.37 5.26
C PHE A 41 6.74 -12.09 3.97
N ASP A 42 7.34 -11.40 2.99
CA ASP A 42 6.62 -11.02 1.78
C ASP A 42 6.34 -12.22 0.87
N GLY A 43 7.22 -13.22 0.86
CA GLY A 43 7.02 -14.46 0.13
C GLY A 43 5.78 -15.25 0.59
N VAL A 44 5.45 -15.24 1.88
CA VAL A 44 4.23 -15.88 2.40
C VAL A 44 2.98 -15.18 1.87
N ILE A 45 2.95 -13.84 1.92
CA ILE A 45 1.83 -13.03 1.41
C ILE A 45 1.69 -13.22 -0.10
N TRP A 46 2.80 -13.11 -0.83
CA TRP A 46 2.82 -13.29 -2.28
C TRP A 46 2.31 -14.66 -2.69
N ASN A 47 2.76 -15.74 -2.05
CA ASN A 47 2.33 -17.10 -2.39
C ASN A 47 0.82 -17.31 -2.21
N ARG A 48 0.18 -16.64 -1.24
CA ARG A 48 -1.27 -16.69 -1.04
C ARG A 48 -2.03 -15.92 -2.13
N CYS A 49 -1.46 -14.83 -2.62
CA CYS A 49 -2.13 -13.89 -3.53
C CYS A 49 -1.79 -14.09 -5.03
N LYS A 50 -0.64 -14.69 -5.37
CA LYS A 50 -0.11 -14.73 -6.75
C LYS A 50 -1.08 -15.29 -7.80
N LYS A 51 -1.96 -16.21 -7.39
CA LYS A 51 -3.00 -16.80 -8.27
C LYS A 51 -4.01 -15.77 -8.78
N PHE A 52 -4.22 -14.66 -8.08
CA PHE A 52 -5.11 -13.57 -8.49
C PHE A 52 -4.47 -12.65 -9.53
N PHE A 53 -3.16 -12.80 -9.76
CA PHE A 53 -2.41 -12.10 -10.82
C PHE A 53 -2.08 -13.04 -11.98
N ALA A 54 -2.86 -14.12 -12.15
CA ALA A 54 -2.77 -15.02 -13.31
C ALA A 54 -2.92 -14.23 -14.64
N PRO A 55 -2.50 -14.81 -15.79
CA PRO A 55 -2.49 -14.11 -17.06
C PRO A 55 -3.80 -13.39 -17.34
N SER A 56 -3.70 -12.08 -17.56
CA SER A 56 -4.82 -11.18 -17.82
C SER A 56 -4.37 -10.17 -18.87
N ASN A 57 -5.33 -9.42 -19.42
CA ASN A 57 -5.03 -8.33 -20.37
C ASN A 57 -4.52 -7.05 -19.67
N TYR A 58 -4.03 -7.17 -18.43
CA TYR A 58 -3.52 -6.05 -17.65
C TYR A 58 -2.24 -5.46 -18.28
N THR A 59 -1.20 -6.29 -18.46
CA THR A 59 0.10 -5.88 -19.02
C THR A 59 0.78 -7.07 -19.69
N SER A 60 1.77 -6.81 -20.54
CA SER A 60 2.61 -7.86 -21.15
C SER A 60 3.71 -8.39 -20.21
N PHE A 61 4.01 -7.65 -19.14
CA PHE A 61 4.99 -8.05 -18.12
C PHE A 61 4.40 -9.07 -17.14
N LYS A 62 5.26 -9.91 -16.56
CA LYS A 62 4.83 -10.92 -15.59
C LYS A 62 4.88 -10.33 -14.19
N PRO A 63 3.91 -10.62 -13.31
CA PRO A 63 4.03 -10.27 -11.91
C PRO A 63 5.06 -11.20 -11.23
N LEU A 64 6.09 -10.62 -10.62
CA LEU A 64 7.25 -11.34 -10.09
C LEU A 64 7.27 -11.43 -8.56
N GLY A 65 6.50 -10.59 -7.86
CA GLY A 65 6.48 -10.55 -6.40
C GLY A 65 5.96 -9.24 -5.83
N LEU A 66 6.08 -9.08 -4.52
CA LEU A 66 5.83 -7.82 -3.83
C LEU A 66 7.15 -7.07 -3.65
N ASN A 67 7.07 -5.74 -3.54
CA ASN A 67 8.19 -4.95 -3.06
C ASN A 67 8.42 -5.25 -1.57
N ALA A 68 9.67 -5.40 -1.13
CA ALA A 68 9.96 -5.67 0.27
C ALA A 68 9.72 -4.48 1.19
N ARG A 69 9.55 -3.28 0.62
CA ARG A 69 9.27 -2.06 1.39
C ARG A 69 7.79 -1.97 1.76
N PHE A 70 7.46 -2.46 2.94
CA PHE A 70 6.13 -2.41 3.53
C PHE A 70 5.97 -1.10 4.32
N ARG A 71 4.98 -0.30 3.94
CA ARG A 71 4.72 1.02 4.52
C ARG A 71 3.47 0.93 5.37
N PHE A 72 3.63 1.05 6.68
CA PHE A 72 2.52 0.94 7.62
C PHE A 72 1.94 2.32 7.87
N TYR A 73 0.62 2.44 7.82
CA TYR A 73 -0.09 3.69 8.01
C TYR A 73 -1.14 3.55 9.10
N ARG A 74 -1.23 4.59 9.93
CA ARG A 74 -2.24 4.75 10.98
C ARG A 74 -2.99 6.05 10.73
N TYR A 75 -4.30 5.95 10.63
CA TYR A 75 -5.22 7.09 10.46
C TYR A 75 -6.13 7.14 11.69
N GLY A 76 -6.02 8.22 12.47
CA GLY A 76 -6.93 8.54 13.56
C GLY A 76 -8.15 9.35 13.11
N VAL A 77 -8.99 9.78 14.04
CA VAL A 77 -10.15 10.63 13.71
C VAL A 77 -9.71 11.95 13.06
N GLY A 78 -10.35 12.32 11.95
CA GLY A 78 -10.01 13.50 11.14
C GLY A 78 -8.84 13.30 10.16
N ASP A 79 -8.15 12.16 10.22
CA ASP A 79 -7.09 11.83 9.27
C ASP A 79 -7.68 11.40 7.92
N TYR A 80 -6.99 11.76 6.84
CA TYR A 80 -7.38 11.47 5.45
C TYR A 80 -6.14 11.42 4.54
N PHE A 81 -6.34 11.02 3.28
CA PHE A 81 -5.30 11.19 2.26
C PHE A 81 -5.91 11.90 1.04
N ALA A 82 -5.41 13.10 0.73
CA ALA A 82 -5.86 13.87 -0.41
C ALA A 82 -5.75 13.08 -1.73
N PRO A 83 -6.56 13.41 -2.75
CA PRO A 83 -6.47 12.80 -4.07
C PRO A 83 -5.06 12.82 -4.65
N HIS A 84 -4.56 11.66 -5.07
CA HIS A 84 -3.22 11.48 -5.63
C HIS A 84 -3.15 10.26 -6.57
N ALA A 85 -2.05 10.15 -7.30
CA ALA A 85 -1.65 8.94 -8.00
C ALA A 85 -0.37 8.39 -7.37
N ASP A 86 -0.27 7.06 -7.32
CA ASP A 86 0.93 6.39 -6.85
C ASP A 86 2.01 6.34 -7.94
N GLY A 87 3.27 6.52 -7.54
CA GLY A 87 4.42 6.43 -8.43
C GLY A 87 4.94 5.00 -8.56
N ALA A 88 5.59 4.70 -9.69
CA ALA A 88 6.32 3.44 -9.89
C ALA A 88 7.67 3.45 -9.18
N TRP A 89 8.07 2.30 -8.62
CA TRP A 89 9.30 2.10 -7.87
C TRP A 89 9.98 0.79 -8.30
N THR A 90 11.30 0.77 -8.25
CA THR A 90 12.10 -0.46 -8.35
C THR A 90 11.90 -1.35 -7.12
N GLY A 91 12.17 -2.64 -7.26
CA GLY A 91 12.07 -3.58 -6.15
C GLY A 91 13.19 -3.38 -5.14
N SER A 92 12.85 -2.96 -3.91
CA SER A 92 13.84 -2.72 -2.85
C SER A 92 14.05 -3.97 -1.99
N ARG A 93 15.27 -4.17 -1.48
CA ARG A 93 15.65 -5.21 -0.49
C ARG A 93 16.73 -4.71 0.44
N VAL A 94 16.95 -5.41 1.56
CA VAL A 94 18.20 -5.33 2.31
C VAL A 94 19.14 -6.40 1.77
N VAL A 95 20.33 -5.99 1.32
CA VAL A 95 21.39 -6.87 0.82
C VAL A 95 22.66 -6.51 1.59
N ASP A 96 23.33 -7.50 2.18
CA ASP A 96 24.54 -7.27 2.99
C ASP A 96 24.37 -6.20 4.08
N SER A 97 23.21 -6.21 4.75
CA SER A 97 22.79 -5.24 5.78
C SER A 97 22.56 -3.80 5.29
N GLU A 98 22.57 -3.57 3.98
CA GLU A 98 22.35 -2.26 3.36
C GLU A 98 21.04 -2.22 2.58
N LEU A 99 20.34 -1.08 2.60
CA LEU A 99 19.13 -0.89 1.81
C LEU A 99 19.48 -0.64 0.33
N VAL A 100 19.13 -1.59 -0.52
CA VAL A 100 19.25 -1.46 -1.98
C VAL A 100 17.88 -1.12 -2.56
N ARG A 101 17.75 0.08 -3.15
CA ARG A 101 16.48 0.57 -3.72
C ARG A 101 16.04 -0.18 -4.97
N ASP A 102 17.00 -0.60 -5.79
CA ASP A 102 16.79 -1.45 -6.96
C ASP A 102 17.65 -2.70 -6.83
N ALA A 103 17.13 -3.68 -6.09
CA ALA A 103 17.84 -4.92 -5.78
C ALA A 103 17.77 -5.95 -6.91
N TYR A 104 16.97 -5.70 -7.96
CA TYR A 104 16.71 -6.66 -9.02
C TYR A 104 17.19 -6.18 -10.40
N GLY A 105 17.09 -4.88 -10.70
CA GLY A 105 17.54 -4.29 -11.96
C GLY A 105 16.67 -4.60 -13.18
N ASP A 106 15.60 -5.39 -13.01
CA ASP A 106 14.77 -5.93 -14.11
C ASP A 106 13.26 -5.73 -13.92
N ARG A 107 12.81 -5.12 -12.80
CA ARG A 107 11.38 -5.03 -12.46
C ARG A 107 10.97 -3.71 -11.84
N LEU A 108 9.75 -3.27 -12.14
CA LEU A 108 9.13 -2.07 -11.61
C LEU A 108 7.74 -2.37 -11.04
N SER A 109 7.33 -1.60 -10.05
CA SER A 109 5.97 -1.72 -9.52
C SER A 109 4.95 -1.09 -10.46
N GLU A 110 3.88 -1.82 -10.77
CA GLU A 110 2.76 -1.30 -11.56
C GLU A 110 1.41 -1.30 -10.82
N MET A 111 1.30 -2.04 -9.71
CA MET A 111 0.09 -2.06 -8.89
C MET A 111 0.37 -1.76 -7.43
N THR A 112 -0.55 -1.05 -6.79
CA THR A 112 -0.53 -0.75 -5.36
C THR A 112 -1.17 -1.95 -4.69
N PHE A 113 -0.60 -2.38 -3.57
CA PHE A 113 -1.07 -3.53 -2.80
C PHE A 113 -1.36 -3.07 -1.36
N LEU A 114 -2.63 -2.80 -1.07
CA LEU A 114 -3.09 -2.33 0.25
C LEU A 114 -3.64 -3.48 1.06
N ILE A 115 -3.02 -3.79 2.19
CA ILE A 115 -3.49 -4.77 3.17
C ILE A 115 -4.23 -4.03 4.28
N PHE A 116 -5.49 -4.37 4.51
CA PHE A 116 -6.30 -3.75 5.57
C PHE A 116 -6.14 -4.52 6.88
N LEU A 117 -5.66 -3.84 7.93
CA LEU A 117 -5.34 -4.48 9.21
C LEU A 117 -6.40 -4.26 10.30
N SER A 118 -7.27 -3.27 10.16
CA SER A 118 -8.39 -3.00 11.07
C SER A 118 -9.70 -2.80 10.31
N ASP A 119 -10.82 -2.88 11.05
CA ASP A 119 -12.20 -2.75 10.56
C ASP A 119 -13.13 -2.01 11.54
N ARG A 120 -12.63 -1.62 12.72
CA ARG A 120 -13.39 -0.90 13.74
C ARG A 120 -13.24 0.62 13.59
N TYR A 121 -13.68 1.14 12.46
CA TYR A 121 -13.70 2.58 12.14
C TYR A 121 -14.86 2.92 11.21
N GLU A 122 -15.28 4.19 11.21
CA GLU A 122 -16.25 4.75 10.26
C GLU A 122 -15.57 5.76 9.34
N GLY A 123 -16.07 5.87 8.10
CA GLY A 123 -15.35 6.55 7.02
C GLY A 123 -14.18 5.70 6.50
N GLY A 124 -13.08 6.34 6.11
CA GLY A 124 -11.85 5.63 5.76
C GLY A 124 -11.92 4.70 4.55
N ARG A 125 -12.93 4.82 3.67
CA ARG A 125 -12.98 4.10 2.40
C ARG A 125 -11.85 4.57 1.47
N THR A 126 -11.42 3.70 0.56
CA THR A 126 -10.57 4.12 -0.56
C THR A 126 -11.48 4.70 -1.63
N LEU A 127 -11.26 5.96 -1.99
CA LEU A 127 -12.05 6.67 -2.99
C LEU A 127 -11.29 6.65 -4.31
N PHE A 128 -11.91 6.24 -5.40
CA PHE A 128 -11.33 6.27 -6.74
C PHE A 128 -12.09 7.28 -7.60
N GLN A 129 -11.36 8.12 -8.33
CA GLN A 129 -11.97 9.00 -9.31
C GLN A 129 -12.34 8.20 -10.56
N THR A 130 -13.62 8.24 -10.94
CA THR A 130 -14.13 7.62 -12.17
C THR A 130 -13.84 8.50 -13.39
N PHE A 131 -14.06 7.97 -14.58
CA PHE A 131 -13.89 8.72 -15.83
C PHE A 131 -14.77 9.98 -15.90
N ASP A 132 -15.96 9.94 -15.29
CA ASP A 132 -16.90 11.06 -15.25
C ASP A 132 -16.58 12.09 -14.15
N GLY A 133 -15.47 11.88 -13.41
CA GLY A 133 -15.01 12.77 -12.35
C GLY A 133 -15.67 12.52 -10.99
N GLU A 134 -16.56 11.54 -10.88
CA GLU A 134 -17.19 11.13 -9.62
C GLU A 134 -16.22 10.34 -8.73
N LEU A 135 -16.52 10.26 -7.43
CA LEU A 135 -15.75 9.46 -6.47
C LEU A 135 -16.47 8.16 -6.14
N ALA A 136 -15.92 7.03 -6.60
CA ALA A 136 -16.37 5.70 -6.23
C ALA A 136 -15.70 5.25 -4.92
N ALA A 137 -16.50 5.03 -3.88
CA ALA A 137 -15.99 4.62 -2.57
C ALA A 137 -15.94 3.10 -2.43
N VAL A 138 -14.78 2.56 -2.06
CA VAL A 138 -14.54 1.13 -1.84
C VAL A 138 -14.26 0.88 -0.36
N ALA A 139 -15.15 0.13 0.29
CA ALA A 139 -14.91 -0.42 1.63
C ALA A 139 -14.19 -1.76 1.51
N THR A 140 -13.10 -1.93 2.25
CA THR A 140 -12.29 -3.16 2.23
C THR A 140 -12.24 -3.74 3.65
N PRO A 141 -12.67 -4.99 3.87
CA PRO A 141 -12.69 -5.58 5.19
C PRO A 141 -11.28 -5.90 5.69
N LYS A 142 -11.13 -6.01 7.02
CA LYS A 142 -9.89 -6.46 7.64
C LYS A 142 -9.43 -7.81 7.09
N GLY A 143 -8.14 -7.92 6.81
CA GLY A 143 -7.51 -9.10 6.22
C GLY A 143 -7.63 -9.17 4.69
N ALA A 144 -8.46 -8.33 4.06
CA ALA A 144 -8.49 -8.24 2.61
C ALA A 144 -7.39 -7.35 2.05
N VAL A 145 -7.12 -7.57 0.77
CA VAL A 145 -6.18 -6.78 -0.01
C VAL A 145 -6.95 -6.04 -1.11
N LEU A 146 -6.68 -4.75 -1.26
CA LEU A 146 -7.12 -3.95 -2.40
C LEU A 146 -5.92 -3.70 -3.32
N CYS A 147 -6.05 -4.11 -4.58
CA CYS A 147 -5.04 -3.89 -5.62
C CYS A 147 -5.58 -3.01 -6.74
N PHE A 148 -4.76 -2.07 -7.21
CA PHE A 148 -5.11 -1.20 -8.34
C PHE A 148 -3.85 -0.69 -9.07
N PRO A 149 -3.93 -0.39 -10.37
CA PRO A 149 -2.81 0.13 -11.16
C PRO A 149 -2.34 1.51 -10.71
N HIS A 150 -1.05 1.78 -10.92
CA HIS A 150 -0.44 3.09 -10.72
C HIS A 150 0.72 3.37 -11.67
N GLY A 151 1.50 4.42 -11.37
CA GLY A 151 2.66 4.81 -12.14
C GLY A 151 2.25 5.32 -13.52
N LYS A 152 2.74 4.64 -14.56
CA LYS A 152 2.45 4.99 -15.96
C LYS A 152 1.42 4.06 -16.60
N HIS A 153 0.81 3.15 -15.83
CA HIS A 153 -0.14 2.20 -16.38
C HIS A 153 -1.37 2.94 -16.97
N PRO A 154 -1.86 2.62 -18.17
CA PRO A 154 -2.97 3.36 -18.80
C PRO A 154 -4.27 3.38 -17.98
N GLN A 155 -4.47 2.36 -17.15
CA GLN A 155 -5.63 2.25 -16.26
C GLN A 155 -5.43 2.87 -14.87
N HIS A 156 -4.29 3.53 -14.59
CA HIS A 156 -4.11 4.24 -13.33
C HIS A 156 -5.20 5.30 -13.14
N CYS A 157 -5.62 5.52 -11.90
CA CYS A 157 -6.61 6.53 -11.57
C CYS A 157 -6.20 7.30 -10.31
N LEU A 158 -6.73 8.52 -10.18
CA LEU A 158 -6.61 9.27 -8.95
C LEU A 158 -7.40 8.57 -7.85
N HIS A 159 -6.81 8.49 -6.67
CA HIS A 159 -7.44 7.91 -5.51
C HIS A 159 -7.14 8.71 -4.24
N ALA A 160 -7.98 8.55 -3.24
CA ALA A 160 -7.92 9.25 -1.97
C ALA A 160 -8.27 8.29 -0.82
N GLY A 161 -7.89 8.68 0.39
CA GLY A 161 -8.40 8.09 1.62
C GLY A 161 -9.49 8.99 2.19
N GLU A 162 -10.70 8.48 2.30
CA GLU A 162 -11.80 9.17 2.99
C GLU A 162 -11.40 9.49 4.43
N GLU A 163 -11.88 10.62 4.95
CA GLU A 163 -11.69 11.02 6.34
C GLU A 163 -12.21 9.95 7.30
N ILE A 164 -11.48 9.72 8.39
CA ILE A 164 -11.92 8.85 9.48
C ILE A 164 -12.87 9.63 10.40
N ALA A 165 -14.13 9.21 10.45
CA ALA A 165 -15.13 9.81 11.33
C ALA A 165 -15.03 9.29 12.78
N SER A 166 -14.69 8.01 12.95
CA SER A 166 -14.53 7.37 14.26
C SER A 166 -13.59 6.17 14.19
N GLY A 167 -12.97 5.81 15.32
CA GLY A 167 -12.05 4.67 15.41
C GLY A 167 -10.65 4.97 14.85
N ILE A 168 -9.91 3.90 14.53
CA ILE A 168 -8.54 3.98 13.98
C ILE A 168 -8.38 2.97 12.82
N LYS A 169 -7.96 3.47 11.66
CA LYS A 169 -7.66 2.66 10.48
C LYS A 169 -6.17 2.35 10.40
N TYR A 170 -5.85 1.07 10.28
CA TYR A 170 -4.49 0.57 10.05
C TYR A 170 -4.44 -0.13 8.69
N ILE A 171 -3.49 0.28 7.85
CA ILE A 171 -3.23 -0.38 6.58
C ILE A 171 -1.73 -0.54 6.35
N VAL A 172 -1.36 -1.50 5.51
CA VAL A 172 -0.01 -1.62 4.98
C VAL A 172 -0.06 -1.45 3.48
N ARG A 173 0.82 -0.62 2.95
CA ARG A 173 1.05 -0.50 1.52
C ARG A 173 2.38 -1.15 1.15
N THR A 174 2.33 -2.07 0.20
CA THR A 174 3.45 -2.40 -0.67
C THR A 174 2.98 -2.27 -2.13
N ASP A 175 3.75 -2.79 -3.07
CA ASP A 175 3.49 -2.68 -4.49
C ASP A 175 3.81 -4.03 -5.17
N VAL A 176 3.09 -4.40 -6.23
CA VAL A 176 3.37 -5.61 -7.03
C VAL A 176 4.37 -5.26 -8.12
N LEU A 177 5.47 -6.02 -8.19
CA LEU A 177 6.56 -5.85 -9.14
C LEU A 177 6.32 -6.66 -10.42
N PHE A 178 6.58 -6.04 -11.56
CA PHE A 178 6.42 -6.61 -12.89
C PHE A 178 7.72 -6.51 -13.70
N GLY A 179 8.00 -7.53 -14.53
CA GLY A 179 9.16 -7.60 -15.43
C GLY A 179 9.02 -8.70 -16.48
#